data_AF-A0A542UT28-F1
#
_entry.id   AF-A0A542UT28-F1
#
_cell.length_a   1.000
_cell.length_b   1.000
_cell.length_c   1.000
_cell.angle_alpha   90.00
_cell.angle_beta   90.00
_cell.angle_gamma   90.00
#
_symmetry.space_group_name_H-M   'P 1'
#
loop_
_entity.id
_entity.type
_entity.pdbx_description
1 polymer ?
#
loop_
_entity_poly.entity_id
_entity_poly.type
_entity_poly.pdbx_seq_one_letter_code
_entity_poly.pdbx_strand_id
1 'polypeptide(L)'
;MDWMDGLLFPIMAVVAWIMVQFHDLLSAAGLDPAGGAAWALSIVGLVIVIRILLIPLFFKQIKASRGMQLIQPEMQALQKKYKGRTDPASREAQSREMMELYRKHGTNPFASCLPLLLQSPIFFALFRVLYELPRLAEGTYPRADAIGPMTQELAAQAEQATIFGAPLAGTFMQANGVWQIQLVTVVLIIAMSATTFLTQRQLTMKNMPPAALEGPMAQQQKVLLYVLPLIFAFSGVNFPIGVLIYWTTTNLWSMGQQFYTIRRMPAPGSAAEAALKARKARKAASRGETPETVEGTTTAVIEERPRSGQRQQPKRKDRAKGRPQTGAGQASGTETNGSDDAGPTAGDDGTTPTGGR
;
A
#
# COMPACT_ATOMS: atom_id res chain seq x y z
N MET A 1 -1.40 -30.79 -3.88
CA MET A 1 -1.47 -29.33 -4.15
C MET A 1 -1.20 -28.55 -2.86
N ASP A 2 -0.04 -28.70 -2.21
CA ASP A 2 -0.02 -28.60 -0.73
C ASP A 2 0.83 -27.46 -0.10
N TRP A 3 1.74 -26.83 -0.84
CA TRP A 3 2.61 -25.80 -0.24
C TRP A 3 1.89 -24.44 -0.09
N MET A 4 1.13 -24.05 -1.11
CA MET A 4 0.40 -22.78 -1.13
C MET A 4 -0.76 -22.79 -0.12
N ASP A 5 -1.39 -23.95 0.07
CA ASP A 5 -2.46 -24.19 1.04
C ASP A 5 -1.89 -24.12 2.45
N GLY A 6 -0.71 -24.70 2.70
CA GLY A 6 -0.01 -24.55 3.96
C GLY A 6 0.39 -23.11 4.28
N LEU A 7 0.86 -22.35 3.29
CA LEU A 7 1.21 -20.95 3.46
C LEU A 7 -0.01 -20.05 3.72
N LEU A 8 -1.12 -20.32 3.04
CA LEU A 8 -2.34 -19.51 3.17
C LEU A 8 -3.21 -19.89 4.37
N PHE A 9 -3.09 -21.10 4.90
CA PHE A 9 -3.95 -21.60 5.98
C PHE A 9 -4.01 -20.68 7.22
N PRO A 10 -2.90 -20.12 7.74
CA PRO A 10 -2.98 -19.15 8.84
C PRO A 10 -3.78 -17.90 8.48
N ILE A 11 -3.66 -17.42 7.24
CA ILE A 11 -4.42 -16.27 6.75
C ILE A 11 -5.90 -16.64 6.59
N MET A 12 -6.19 -17.84 6.08
CA MET A 12 -7.55 -18.38 5.99
C MET A 12 -8.20 -18.49 7.38
N ALA A 13 -7.47 -18.97 8.39
CA ALA A 13 -7.97 -19.06 9.76
C ALA A 13 -8.30 -17.67 10.34
N VAL A 14 -7.47 -16.66 10.08
CA VAL A 14 -7.75 -15.26 10.48
C VAL A 14 -8.97 -14.71 9.73
N VAL A 15 -9.06 -14.95 8.42
CA VAL A 15 -10.20 -14.51 7.60
C VAL A 15 -11.50 -15.14 8.11
N ALA A 16 -11.51 -16.46 8.31
CA ALA A 16 -12.63 -17.20 8.87
C ALA A 16 -12.98 -16.69 10.27
N TRP A 17 -11.97 -16.40 11.10
CA TRP A 17 -12.18 -15.83 12.42
C TRP A 17 -12.92 -14.49 12.38
N ILE A 18 -12.48 -13.55 11.55
CA ILE A 18 -13.16 -12.26 11.42
C ILE A 18 -14.59 -12.46 10.90
N MET A 19 -14.79 -13.34 9.92
CA MET A 19 -16.13 -13.62 9.37
C MET A 19 -17.08 -14.20 10.43
N VAL A 20 -16.65 -15.20 11.19
CA VAL A 20 -17.47 -15.80 12.25
C VAL A 20 -17.79 -14.77 13.33
N GLN A 21 -16.82 -13.94 13.75
CA GLN A 21 -17.07 -12.89 14.75
C GLN A 21 -18.12 -11.87 14.30
N PHE A 22 -18.11 -11.44 13.03
CA PHE A 22 -19.16 -10.56 12.52
C PHE A 22 -20.50 -11.28 12.39
N HIS A 23 -20.49 -12.55 11.96
CA HIS A 23 -21.70 -13.36 11.90
C HIS A 23 -22.35 -13.51 13.28
N ASP A 24 -21.56 -13.84 14.31
CA ASP A 24 -22.01 -13.93 15.72
C ASP A 24 -22.57 -12.59 16.21
N LEU A 25 -21.86 -11.49 15.94
CA LEU A 25 -22.28 -10.15 16.35
C LEU A 25 -23.60 -9.72 15.68
N LEU A 26 -23.74 -9.99 14.39
CA LEU A 26 -24.95 -9.70 13.63
C LEU A 26 -26.13 -10.57 14.07
N SER A 27 -25.86 -11.85 14.38
CA SER A 27 -26.82 -12.78 14.94
C SER A 27 -27.32 -12.31 16.30
N ALA A 28 -26.40 -11.89 17.18
CA ALA A 28 -26.72 -11.30 18.47
C ALA A 28 -27.49 -9.97 18.34
N ALA A 29 -27.29 -9.22 17.25
CA ALA A 29 -28.04 -8.02 16.92
C ALA A 29 -29.43 -8.30 16.30
N GLY A 30 -29.83 -9.57 16.18
CA GLY A 30 -31.16 -10.00 15.76
C GLY A 30 -31.28 -10.45 14.30
N LEU A 31 -30.17 -10.61 13.57
CA LEU A 31 -30.20 -11.28 12.26
C LEU A 31 -30.33 -12.79 12.44
N ASP A 32 -31.00 -13.45 11.49
CA ASP A 32 -31.05 -14.90 11.44
C ASP A 32 -29.64 -15.48 11.22
N PRO A 33 -29.11 -16.34 12.13
CA PRO A 33 -27.81 -16.97 11.97
C PRO A 33 -27.70 -17.85 10.71
N ALA A 34 -28.80 -18.49 10.30
CA ALA A 34 -28.85 -19.26 9.06
C ALA A 34 -29.10 -18.37 7.82
N GLY A 35 -29.45 -17.09 8.05
CA GLY A 35 -29.80 -16.15 7.00
C GLY A 35 -28.59 -15.68 6.20
N GLY A 36 -28.75 -15.55 4.88
CA GLY A 36 -27.69 -15.02 4.01
C GLY A 36 -27.32 -13.57 4.29
N ALA A 37 -28.16 -12.79 4.97
CA ALA A 37 -27.81 -11.44 5.39
C ALA A 37 -26.67 -11.43 6.42
N ALA A 38 -26.68 -12.32 7.41
CA ALA A 38 -25.62 -12.40 8.43
C ALA A 38 -24.27 -12.76 7.79
N TRP A 39 -24.28 -13.76 6.91
CA TRP A 39 -23.09 -14.20 6.17
C TRP A 39 -22.61 -13.21 5.11
N ALA A 40 -23.50 -12.54 4.38
CA ALA A 40 -23.11 -11.51 3.42
C ALA A 40 -22.50 -10.29 4.11
N LEU A 41 -23.10 -9.85 5.22
CA LEU A 41 -22.60 -8.72 6.00
C LEU A 41 -21.32 -9.07 6.78
N SER A 42 -21.08 -10.35 7.11
CA SER A 42 -19.80 -10.75 7.69
C SER A 42 -18.64 -10.63 6.70
N ILE A 43 -18.87 -10.92 5.41
CA ILE A 43 -17.91 -10.62 4.33
C ILE A 43 -17.65 -9.11 4.23
N VAL A 44 -18.70 -8.28 4.33
CA VAL A 44 -18.56 -6.81 4.36
C VAL A 44 -17.74 -6.36 5.56
N GLY A 45 -18.02 -6.90 6.75
CA GLY A 45 -17.29 -6.64 7.99
C GLY A 45 -15.81 -6.99 7.88
N LEU A 46 -15.49 -8.15 7.30
CA LEU A 46 -14.11 -8.54 6.98
C LEU A 46 -13.41 -7.48 6.14
N VAL A 47 -14.03 -7.03 5.03
CA VAL A 47 -13.45 -5.98 4.18
C VAL A 47 -13.17 -4.72 4.99
N ILE A 48 -14.13 -4.27 5.80
CA ILE A 48 -13.97 -3.06 6.61
C ILE A 48 -12.80 -3.20 7.59
N VAL A 49 -12.70 -4.30 8.32
CA VAL A 49 -11.61 -4.53 9.28
C VAL A 49 -10.26 -4.53 8.60
N ILE A 50 -10.10 -5.32 7.54
CA ILE A 50 -8.85 -5.37 6.78
C ILE A 50 -8.49 -3.98 6.27
N ARG A 51 -9.46 -3.25 5.70
CA ARG A 51 -9.21 -1.92 5.18
C ARG A 51 -8.79 -0.93 6.25
N ILE A 52 -9.40 -0.96 7.43
CA ILE A 52 -9.00 -0.13 8.57
C ILE A 52 -7.56 -0.43 8.99
N LEU A 53 -7.19 -1.71 9.13
CA LEU A 53 -5.82 -2.12 9.46
C LEU A 53 -4.80 -1.64 8.42
N LEU A 54 -5.20 -1.58 7.15
CA LEU A 54 -4.34 -1.14 6.04
C LEU A 54 -4.27 0.37 5.85
N ILE A 55 -5.05 1.19 6.57
CA ILE A 55 -5.04 2.66 6.45
C ILE A 55 -3.63 3.27 6.60
N PRO A 56 -2.80 2.92 7.61
CA PRO A 56 -1.48 3.52 7.78
C PRO A 56 -0.55 3.20 6.60
N LEU A 57 -0.63 1.98 6.08
CA LEU A 57 0.13 1.59 4.91
C LEU A 57 -0.38 2.31 3.67
N PHE A 58 -1.69 2.46 3.51
CA PHE A 58 -2.29 3.19 2.40
C PHE A 58 -1.80 4.66 2.37
N PHE A 59 -1.69 5.33 3.51
CA PHE A 59 -1.08 6.67 3.56
C PHE A 59 0.37 6.68 3.07
N LYS A 60 1.18 5.68 3.44
CA LYS A 60 2.55 5.52 2.92
C LYS A 60 2.56 5.29 1.41
N GLN A 61 1.63 4.47 0.90
CA GLN A 61 1.46 4.22 -0.53
C GLN A 61 1.08 5.50 -1.29
N ILE A 62 0.20 6.34 -0.75
CA ILE A 62 -0.12 7.65 -1.36
C ILE A 62 1.13 8.54 -1.41
N LYS A 63 1.90 8.63 -0.31
CA LYS A 63 3.14 9.46 -0.31
C LYS A 63 4.11 8.97 -1.39
N ALA A 64 4.29 7.66 -1.52
CA ALA A 64 5.14 7.07 -2.56
C ALA A 64 4.61 7.36 -3.98
N SER A 65 3.29 7.25 -4.19
CA SER A 65 2.65 7.57 -5.47
C SER A 65 2.79 9.06 -5.85
N ARG A 66 2.78 9.98 -4.88
CA ARG A 66 3.05 11.40 -5.15
C ARG A 66 4.48 11.67 -5.60
N GLY A 67 5.46 10.99 -5.01
CA GLY A 67 6.86 11.07 -5.48
C GLY A 67 6.96 10.71 -6.96
N MET A 68 6.23 9.67 -7.38
CA MET A 68 6.13 9.28 -8.80
C MET A 68 5.50 10.35 -9.69
N GLN A 69 4.54 11.12 -9.16
CA GLN A 69 3.93 12.22 -9.92
C GLN A 69 4.86 13.41 -10.08
N LEU A 70 5.68 13.73 -9.09
CA LEU A 70 6.64 14.84 -9.14
C LEU A 70 7.73 14.64 -10.20
N ILE A 71 8.13 13.39 -10.45
CA ILE A 71 9.15 13.05 -11.45
C ILE A 71 8.60 12.86 -12.87
N GLN A 72 7.27 12.92 -13.06
CA GLN A 72 6.64 12.83 -14.39
C GLN A 72 7.24 13.79 -15.45
N PRO A 73 7.47 15.09 -15.18
CA PRO A 73 8.04 15.98 -16.19
C PRO A 73 9.44 15.55 -16.64
N GLU A 74 10.30 15.12 -15.71
CA GLU A 74 11.64 14.61 -16.03
C GLU A 74 11.56 13.27 -16.78
N MET A 75 10.61 12.41 -16.41
CA MET A 75 10.34 11.17 -17.12
C MET A 75 9.94 11.43 -18.58
N GLN A 76 9.14 12.47 -18.82
CA GLN A 76 8.74 12.88 -20.17
C GLN A 76 9.90 13.48 -20.95
N ALA A 77 10.74 14.29 -20.31
CA ALA A 77 11.96 14.82 -20.93
C ALA A 77 12.90 13.68 -21.35
N LEU A 78 13.07 12.66 -20.49
CA LEU A 78 13.83 11.45 -20.80
C LEU A 78 13.21 10.67 -21.97
N GLN A 79 11.89 10.47 -21.97
CA GLN A 79 11.20 9.81 -23.10
C GLN A 79 11.37 10.60 -24.41
N LYS A 80 11.34 11.94 -24.37
CA LYS A 80 11.58 12.81 -25.52
C LYS A 80 13.03 12.69 -26.02
N LYS A 81 14.03 12.63 -25.12
CA LYS A 81 15.45 12.46 -25.46
C LYS A 81 15.72 11.20 -26.30
N TYR A 82 15.00 10.12 -26.04
CA TYR A 82 15.13 8.83 -26.73
C TYR A 82 14.06 8.58 -27.80
N LYS A 83 13.16 9.55 -28.05
CA LYS A 83 12.06 9.38 -28.99
C LYS A 83 12.60 9.10 -30.40
N GLY A 84 12.09 8.05 -31.04
CA GLY A 84 12.50 7.64 -32.38
C GLY A 84 13.78 6.81 -32.44
N ARG A 85 14.47 6.58 -31.32
CA ARG A 85 15.62 5.67 -31.26
C ARG A 85 15.13 4.24 -31.03
N THR A 86 15.50 3.33 -31.94
CA THR A 86 15.05 1.92 -31.91
C THR A 86 16.18 0.93 -31.69
N ASP A 87 17.43 1.40 -31.66
CA ASP A 87 18.60 0.58 -31.43
C ASP A 87 18.62 -0.04 -30.01
N PRO A 88 19.08 -1.29 -29.85
CA PRO A 88 19.14 -1.96 -28.54
C PRO A 88 19.91 -1.16 -27.49
N ALA A 89 21.01 -0.52 -27.88
CA ALA A 89 21.85 0.29 -27.00
C ALA A 89 21.08 1.51 -26.44
N SER A 90 20.32 2.23 -27.28
CA SER A 90 19.49 3.34 -26.83
C SER A 90 18.36 2.92 -25.90
N ARG A 91 17.74 1.75 -26.13
CA ARG A 91 16.71 1.21 -25.22
C ARG A 91 17.30 0.85 -23.86
N GLU A 92 18.48 0.23 -23.85
CA GLU A 92 19.21 -0.08 -22.63
C GLU A 92 19.61 1.20 -21.88
N ALA A 93 20.18 2.18 -22.58
CA ALA A 93 20.53 3.48 -22.02
C ALA A 93 19.30 4.21 -21.44
N GLN A 94 18.17 4.21 -22.16
CA GLN A 94 16.91 4.76 -21.67
C GLN A 94 16.45 4.07 -20.38
N SER A 95 16.51 2.73 -20.34
CA SER A 95 16.12 1.97 -19.15
C SER A 95 17.01 2.27 -17.95
N ARG A 96 18.32 2.44 -18.17
CA ARG A 96 19.31 2.77 -17.15
C ARG A 96 19.15 4.20 -16.63
N GLU A 97 19.02 5.18 -17.52
CA GLU A 97 18.78 6.57 -17.13
C GLU A 97 17.43 6.72 -16.40
N MET A 98 16.41 5.95 -16.79
CA MET A 98 15.12 5.92 -16.10
C MET A 98 15.26 5.36 -14.67
N MET A 99 15.99 4.25 -14.50
CA MET A 99 16.27 3.70 -13.16
C MET A 99 17.12 4.64 -12.31
N GLU A 100 18.09 5.33 -12.91
CA GLU A 100 18.89 6.34 -12.22
C GLU A 100 18.05 7.54 -11.80
N LEU A 101 17.12 7.99 -12.65
CA LEU A 101 16.17 9.05 -12.35
C LEU A 101 15.28 8.69 -11.15
N TYR A 102 14.76 7.46 -11.10
CA TYR A 102 14.04 6.93 -9.94
C TYR A 102 14.92 6.94 -8.67
N ARG A 103 16.18 6.50 -8.78
CA ARG A 103 17.13 6.46 -7.66
C ARG A 103 17.49 7.85 -7.14
N LYS A 104 17.74 8.81 -8.03
CA LYS A 104 18.05 10.21 -7.69
C LYS A 104 16.93 10.87 -6.90
N HIS A 105 15.68 10.55 -7.22
CA HIS A 105 14.49 11.07 -6.55
C HIS A 105 13.98 10.20 -5.40
N GLY A 106 14.73 9.16 -5.00
CA GLY A 106 14.34 8.26 -3.91
C GLY A 106 12.98 7.58 -4.12
N THR A 107 12.55 7.43 -5.36
CA THR A 107 11.21 6.93 -5.73
C THR A 107 11.32 5.52 -6.31
N ASN A 108 10.37 4.63 -6.01
CA ASN A 108 10.37 3.24 -6.49
C ASN A 108 9.12 2.96 -7.36
N PRO A 109 9.27 2.47 -8.62
CA PRO A 109 8.14 2.10 -9.46
C PRO A 109 7.22 1.03 -8.83
N PHE A 110 7.77 0.07 -8.07
CA PHE A 110 7.00 -0.98 -7.41
C PHE A 110 6.15 -0.48 -6.23
N ALA A 111 6.41 0.71 -5.71
CA ALA A 111 5.59 1.26 -4.63
C ALA A 111 4.12 1.49 -5.05
N SER A 112 3.87 1.65 -6.36
CA SER A 112 2.52 1.84 -6.91
C SER A 112 1.70 0.54 -6.99
N CYS A 113 2.34 -0.63 -7.06
CA CYS A 113 1.66 -1.94 -7.09
C CYS A 113 1.60 -2.63 -5.72
N LEU A 114 2.25 -2.06 -4.69
CA LEU A 114 2.21 -2.54 -3.32
C LEU A 114 0.79 -2.81 -2.77
N PRO A 115 -0.25 -2.00 -3.05
CA PRO A 115 -1.60 -2.30 -2.59
C PRO A 115 -2.12 -3.65 -3.11
N LEU A 116 -1.85 -3.96 -4.38
CA LEU A 116 -2.30 -5.21 -5.00
C LEU A 116 -1.58 -6.42 -4.40
N LEU A 117 -0.27 -6.31 -4.18
CA LEU A 117 0.54 -7.38 -3.60
C LEU A 117 0.15 -7.70 -2.17
N LEU A 118 -0.24 -6.69 -1.37
CA LEU A 118 -0.69 -6.95 -0.01
C LEU A 118 -2.13 -7.46 0.06
N GLN A 119 -2.97 -7.07 -0.90
CA GLN A 119 -4.35 -7.53 -0.95
C GLN A 119 -4.46 -8.98 -1.43
N SER A 120 -3.55 -9.43 -2.32
CA SER A 120 -3.67 -10.74 -2.96
C SER A 120 -3.74 -11.91 -1.97
N PRO A 121 -2.94 -12.01 -0.89
CA PRO A 121 -3.04 -13.12 0.06
C PRO A 121 -4.38 -13.15 0.79
N ILE A 122 -4.94 -11.97 1.11
CA ILE A 122 -6.23 -11.85 1.80
C ILE A 122 -7.37 -12.28 0.86
N PHE A 123 -7.31 -11.83 -0.39
CA PHE A 123 -8.26 -12.25 -1.42
C PHE A 123 -8.22 -13.77 -1.64
N PHE A 124 -7.03 -14.35 -1.84
CA PHE A 124 -6.88 -15.78 -2.03
C PHE A 124 -7.34 -16.59 -0.82
N ALA A 125 -7.07 -16.11 0.39
CA ALA A 125 -7.55 -16.73 1.62
C ALA A 125 -9.08 -16.72 1.70
N LEU A 126 -9.74 -15.58 1.47
CA LEU A 126 -11.19 -15.49 1.45
C LEU A 126 -11.81 -16.36 0.34
N PHE A 127 -11.27 -16.28 -0.88
CA PHE A 127 -11.74 -17.08 -2.00
C PHE A 127 -11.67 -18.57 -1.66
N ARG A 128 -10.57 -19.02 -1.06
CA ARG A 128 -10.41 -20.41 -0.62
C ARG A 128 -11.35 -20.81 0.51
N VAL A 129 -11.55 -19.95 1.51
CA VAL A 129 -12.53 -20.21 2.58
C VAL A 129 -13.92 -20.44 1.96
N LEU A 130 -14.36 -19.56 1.07
CA LEU A 130 -15.67 -19.68 0.41
C LEU A 130 -15.76 -20.88 -0.53
N TYR A 131 -14.69 -21.18 -1.27
CA TYR A 131 -14.63 -22.30 -2.22
C TYR A 131 -14.63 -23.67 -1.52
N GLU A 132 -14.01 -23.78 -0.35
CA GLU A 132 -13.94 -25.03 0.42
C GLU A 132 -15.14 -25.23 1.37
N LEU A 133 -16.10 -24.28 1.45
CA LEU A 133 -17.30 -24.42 2.30
C LEU A 133 -18.05 -25.74 2.07
N PRO A 134 -18.34 -26.19 0.84
CA PRO A 134 -19.06 -27.46 0.64
C PRO A 134 -18.30 -28.67 1.20
N ARG A 135 -16.98 -28.74 0.96
CA ARG A 135 -16.14 -29.82 1.49
C ARG A 135 -16.02 -29.79 3.00
N LEU A 136 -15.97 -28.59 3.58
CA LEU A 136 -15.95 -28.42 5.02
C LEU A 136 -17.29 -28.82 5.66
N ALA A 137 -18.41 -28.46 5.04
CA ALA A 137 -19.76 -28.85 5.44
C ALA A 137 -19.98 -30.37 5.35
N GLU A 138 -19.42 -31.02 4.33
CA GLU A 138 -19.47 -32.48 4.15
C GLU A 138 -18.47 -33.25 5.05
N GLY A 139 -17.56 -32.55 5.74
CA GLY A 139 -16.50 -33.18 6.53
C GLY A 139 -15.42 -33.84 5.67
N THR A 140 -15.32 -33.49 4.39
CA THR A 140 -14.34 -34.02 3.43
C THR A 140 -13.16 -33.09 3.19
N TYR A 141 -13.07 -31.97 3.93
CA TYR A 141 -11.96 -31.03 3.83
C TYR A 141 -10.63 -31.70 4.28
N PRO A 142 -9.63 -31.83 3.39
CA PRO A 142 -8.52 -32.76 3.60
C PRO A 142 -7.48 -32.31 4.64
N ARG A 143 -7.53 -31.06 5.11
CA ARG A 143 -6.45 -30.46 5.90
C ARG A 143 -6.70 -30.44 7.41
N ALA A 144 -7.95 -30.25 7.82
CA ALA A 144 -8.36 -30.11 9.21
C ALA A 144 -9.88 -30.26 9.31
N ASP A 145 -10.40 -30.42 10.52
CA ASP A 145 -11.85 -30.48 10.77
C ASP A 145 -12.52 -29.09 10.71
N ALA A 146 -11.72 -28.01 10.73
CA ALA A 146 -12.19 -26.63 10.73
C ALA A 146 -11.15 -25.68 10.09
N ILE A 147 -11.62 -24.53 9.57
CA ILE A 147 -10.74 -23.42 9.16
C ILE A 147 -10.86 -22.31 10.19
N GLY A 148 -9.95 -22.29 11.18
CA GLY A 148 -10.11 -21.40 12.33
C GLY A 148 -11.40 -21.75 13.09
N PRO A 149 -12.26 -20.78 13.44
CA PRO A 149 -13.56 -21.06 14.06
C PRO A 149 -14.64 -21.46 13.07
N MET A 150 -14.36 -21.53 11.76
CA MET A 150 -15.32 -22.06 10.78
C MET A 150 -15.37 -23.58 10.93
N THR A 151 -16.35 -24.06 11.71
CA THR A 151 -16.63 -25.49 11.92
C THR A 151 -17.40 -26.07 10.74
N GLN A 152 -17.55 -27.39 10.70
CA GLN A 152 -18.42 -28.09 9.75
C GLN A 152 -19.85 -27.56 9.78
N GLU A 153 -20.42 -27.33 10.97
CA GLU A 153 -21.79 -26.82 11.12
C GLU A 153 -21.93 -25.39 10.59
N LEU A 154 -20.98 -24.51 10.93
CA LEU A 154 -20.98 -23.13 10.42
C LEU A 154 -20.76 -23.09 8.91
N ALA A 155 -19.94 -23.98 8.38
CA ALA A 155 -19.73 -24.11 6.94
C ALA A 155 -21.00 -24.55 6.22
N ALA A 156 -21.75 -25.52 6.79
CA ALA A 156 -23.03 -25.95 6.25
C ALA A 156 -24.06 -24.81 6.27
N GLN A 157 -24.11 -24.03 7.36
CA GLN A 157 -24.97 -22.83 7.42
C GLN A 157 -24.58 -21.80 6.36
N ALA A 158 -23.29 -21.50 6.21
CA ALA A 158 -22.79 -20.51 5.25
C ALA A 158 -22.98 -20.94 3.79
N GLU A 159 -22.85 -22.23 3.49
CA GLU A 159 -23.02 -22.80 2.15
C GLU A 159 -24.48 -22.69 1.68
N GLN A 160 -25.43 -23.00 2.57
CA GLN A 160 -26.87 -22.92 2.32
C GLN A 160 -27.43 -21.49 2.41
N ALA A 161 -26.65 -20.54 2.92
CA ALA A 161 -27.07 -19.18 3.14
C ALA A 161 -27.40 -18.46 1.81
N THR A 162 -28.64 -17.99 1.67
CA THR A 162 -29.11 -17.31 0.46
C THR A 162 -29.33 -15.81 0.65
N ILE A 163 -28.91 -15.02 -0.34
CA ILE A 163 -29.22 -13.59 -0.45
C ILE A 163 -30.15 -13.37 -1.64
N PHE A 164 -31.33 -12.80 -1.41
CA PHE A 164 -32.39 -12.68 -2.44
C PHE A 164 -32.71 -14.00 -3.16
N GLY A 165 -32.63 -15.13 -2.44
CA GLY A 165 -32.86 -16.48 -2.99
C GLY A 165 -31.68 -17.07 -3.77
N ALA A 166 -30.51 -16.43 -3.77
CA ALA A 166 -29.29 -16.93 -4.39
C ALA A 166 -28.26 -17.38 -3.32
N PRO A 167 -27.78 -18.63 -3.32
CA PRO A 167 -26.74 -19.09 -2.40
C PRO A 167 -25.45 -18.29 -2.54
N LEU A 168 -24.78 -17.98 -1.43
CA LEU A 168 -23.52 -17.22 -1.45
C LEU A 168 -22.38 -17.95 -2.19
N ALA A 169 -22.39 -19.29 -2.16
CA ALA A 169 -21.47 -20.14 -2.92
C ALA A 169 -21.85 -20.29 -4.41
N GLY A 170 -23.06 -19.88 -4.79
CA GLY A 170 -23.58 -20.02 -6.16
C GLY A 170 -22.79 -19.19 -7.18
N THR A 171 -22.63 -19.74 -8.38
CA THR A 171 -21.99 -19.08 -9.53
C THR A 171 -22.98 -18.98 -10.69
N PHE A 172 -22.84 -17.96 -11.55
CA PHE A 172 -23.74 -17.77 -12.70
C PHE A 172 -23.74 -18.97 -13.65
N MET A 173 -22.56 -19.55 -13.90
CA MET A 173 -22.40 -20.69 -14.81
C MET A 173 -23.04 -21.98 -14.29
N GLN A 174 -23.28 -22.09 -12.98
CA GLN A 174 -23.83 -23.27 -12.32
C GLN A 174 -25.22 -23.00 -11.72
N ALA A 175 -25.96 -22.03 -12.27
CA ALA A 175 -27.25 -21.63 -11.73
C ALA A 175 -28.34 -22.73 -11.84
N ASN A 176 -28.20 -23.70 -12.76
CA ASN A 176 -29.08 -24.88 -12.88
C ASN A 176 -30.60 -24.58 -12.85
N GLY A 177 -31.02 -23.46 -13.45
CA GLY A 177 -32.43 -23.03 -13.49
C GLY A 177 -32.86 -22.08 -12.36
N VAL A 178 -31.98 -21.79 -11.39
CA VAL A 178 -32.20 -20.80 -10.32
C VAL A 178 -31.88 -19.40 -10.85
N TRP A 179 -32.90 -18.72 -11.38
CA TRP A 179 -32.76 -17.38 -11.96
C TRP A 179 -32.31 -16.32 -10.95
N GLN A 180 -32.56 -16.52 -9.65
CA GLN A 180 -32.10 -15.63 -8.59
C GLN A 180 -30.57 -15.51 -8.58
N ILE A 181 -29.86 -16.62 -8.81
CA ILE A 181 -28.39 -16.63 -8.89
C ILE A 181 -27.93 -15.74 -10.05
N GLN A 182 -28.59 -15.86 -11.20
CA GLN A 182 -28.25 -15.07 -12.38
C GLN A 182 -28.50 -13.57 -12.14
N LEU A 183 -29.67 -13.21 -11.60
CA LEU A 183 -30.02 -11.83 -11.34
C LEU A 183 -29.06 -11.18 -10.34
N VAL A 184 -28.85 -11.82 -9.18
CA VAL A 184 -27.96 -11.30 -8.13
C VAL A 184 -26.54 -11.15 -8.66
N THR A 185 -26.05 -12.15 -9.40
CA THR A 185 -24.71 -12.12 -10.00
C THR A 185 -24.57 -10.96 -10.99
N VAL A 186 -25.53 -10.80 -11.92
CA VAL A 186 -25.49 -9.71 -12.91
C VAL A 186 -25.51 -8.34 -12.23
N VAL A 187 -26.36 -8.14 -11.22
CA VAL A 187 -26.43 -6.89 -10.45
C VAL A 187 -25.09 -6.60 -9.77
N LEU A 188 -24.47 -7.59 -9.12
CA LEU A 188 -23.17 -7.43 -8.47
C LEU A 188 -22.04 -7.16 -9.46
N ILE A 189 -22.03 -7.82 -10.61
CA ILE A 189 -21.04 -7.57 -11.68
C ILE A 189 -21.17 -6.13 -12.19
N ILE A 190 -22.38 -5.66 -12.45
CA ILE A 190 -22.61 -4.27 -12.88
C ILE A 190 -22.13 -3.30 -11.81
N ALA A 191 -22.49 -3.53 -10.54
CA ALA A 191 -22.05 -2.69 -9.43
C ALA A 191 -20.51 -2.68 -9.29
N MET A 192 -19.87 -3.84 -9.37
CA MET A 192 -18.42 -4.01 -9.30
C MET A 192 -17.70 -3.31 -10.46
N SER A 193 -18.16 -3.49 -11.70
CA SER A 193 -17.57 -2.86 -12.89
C SER A 193 -17.79 -1.35 -12.88
N ALA A 194 -18.98 -0.87 -12.51
CA ALA A 194 -19.27 0.55 -12.38
C ALA A 194 -18.40 1.21 -11.31
N THR A 195 -18.30 0.62 -10.12
CA THR A 195 -17.47 1.15 -9.03
C THR A 195 -15.98 1.15 -9.37
N THR A 196 -15.48 0.10 -10.05
CA THR A 196 -14.09 0.05 -10.57
C THR A 196 -13.84 1.18 -11.56
N PHE A 197 -14.72 1.31 -12.56
CA PHE A 197 -14.62 2.34 -13.59
C PHE A 197 -14.66 3.75 -12.99
N LEU A 198 -15.60 4.01 -12.10
CA LEU A 198 -15.74 5.32 -11.44
C LEU A 198 -14.52 5.66 -10.59
N THR A 199 -13.99 4.69 -9.82
CA THR A 199 -12.79 4.87 -9.01
C THR A 199 -11.58 5.20 -9.88
N GLN A 200 -11.38 4.45 -10.96
CA GLN A 200 -10.24 4.65 -11.85
C GLN A 200 -10.37 5.94 -12.67
N ARG A 201 -11.57 6.25 -13.16
CA ARG A 201 -11.84 7.52 -13.85
C ARG A 201 -11.61 8.72 -12.94
N GLN A 202 -11.98 8.62 -11.66
CA GLN A 202 -11.74 9.67 -10.68
C GLN A 202 -10.24 9.90 -10.46
N LEU A 203 -9.45 8.83 -10.33
CA LEU A 203 -8.01 8.92 -10.18
C LEU A 203 -7.36 9.60 -11.39
N THR A 204 -7.65 9.12 -12.61
CA THR A 204 -7.02 9.62 -13.84
C THR A 204 -7.49 11.03 -14.21
N MET A 205 -8.80 11.30 -14.19
CA MET A 205 -9.32 12.56 -14.75
C MET A 205 -9.29 13.73 -13.76
N LYS A 206 -9.37 13.47 -12.44
CA LYS A 206 -9.46 14.56 -11.43
C LYS A 206 -8.16 14.76 -10.64
N ASN A 207 -7.35 13.72 -10.51
CA ASN A 207 -6.20 13.70 -9.60
C ASN A 207 -4.86 13.43 -10.31
N MET A 208 -4.77 13.71 -11.60
CA MET A 208 -3.51 13.74 -12.35
C MET A 208 -3.36 15.10 -13.07
N PRO A 209 -2.15 15.66 -13.16
CA PRO A 209 -1.89 16.85 -13.94
C PRO A 209 -2.07 16.58 -15.45
N PRO A 210 -2.48 17.56 -16.27
CA PRO A 210 -2.71 17.38 -17.70
C PRO A 210 -1.50 16.79 -18.44
N ALA A 211 -0.28 17.20 -18.07
CA ALA A 211 0.94 16.66 -18.65
C ALA A 211 1.05 15.14 -18.45
N ALA A 212 0.62 14.59 -17.30
CA ALA A 212 0.66 13.15 -17.03
C ALA A 212 -0.40 12.35 -17.81
N LEU A 213 -1.30 13.00 -18.55
CA LEU A 213 -2.28 12.35 -19.43
C LEU A 213 -1.75 12.10 -20.85
N GLU A 214 -0.51 12.50 -21.10
CA GLU A 214 0.20 12.33 -22.38
C GLU A 214 1.28 11.25 -22.30
N GLY A 215 1.54 10.58 -23.42
CA GLY A 215 2.60 9.59 -23.56
C GLY A 215 2.20 8.12 -23.31
N PRO A 216 3.14 7.17 -23.45
CA PRO A 216 2.86 5.74 -23.43
C PRO A 216 2.26 5.25 -22.10
N MET A 217 2.73 5.79 -20.96
CA MET A 217 2.22 5.43 -19.63
C MET A 217 0.75 5.85 -19.45
N ALA A 218 0.38 7.05 -19.91
CA ALA A 218 -0.99 7.52 -19.85
C ALA A 218 -1.92 6.68 -20.74
N GLN A 219 -1.43 6.26 -21.91
CA GLN A 219 -2.16 5.37 -22.80
C GLN A 219 -2.38 3.99 -22.14
N GLN A 220 -1.37 3.41 -21.48
CA GLN A 220 -1.53 2.18 -20.71
C GLN A 220 -2.59 2.33 -19.60
N GLN A 221 -2.60 3.45 -18.88
CA GLN A 221 -3.61 3.72 -17.86
C GLN A 221 -5.03 3.87 -18.44
N LYS A 222 -5.17 4.50 -19.62
CA LYS A 222 -6.46 4.62 -20.33
C LYS A 222 -6.96 3.26 -20.82
N VAL A 223 -6.07 2.43 -21.38
CA VAL A 223 -6.41 1.04 -21.75
C VAL A 223 -6.90 0.30 -20.53
N LEU A 224 -6.16 0.36 -19.41
CA LEU A 224 -6.57 -0.30 -18.16
C LEU A 224 -7.93 0.20 -17.66
N LEU A 225 -8.19 1.52 -17.72
CA LEU A 225 -9.46 2.13 -17.31
C LEU A 225 -10.68 1.56 -18.06
N TYR A 226 -10.57 1.32 -19.36
CA TYR A 226 -11.70 0.85 -20.18
C TYR A 226 -11.77 -0.66 -20.35
N VAL A 227 -10.60 -1.33 -20.43
CA VAL A 227 -10.54 -2.78 -20.65
C VAL A 227 -10.79 -3.56 -19.37
N LEU A 228 -10.28 -3.10 -18.21
CA LEU A 228 -10.41 -3.85 -16.96
C LEU A 228 -11.88 -4.03 -16.52
N PRO A 229 -12.76 -3.01 -16.55
CA PRO A 229 -14.18 -3.20 -16.22
C PRO A 229 -14.90 -4.15 -17.18
N LEU A 230 -14.46 -4.23 -18.45
CA LEU A 230 -15.00 -5.20 -19.41
C LEU A 230 -14.54 -6.62 -19.06
N ILE A 231 -13.25 -6.82 -18.76
CA ILE A 231 -12.74 -8.11 -18.28
C ILE A 231 -13.54 -8.57 -17.07
N PHE A 232 -13.80 -7.68 -16.11
CA PHE A 232 -14.62 -7.99 -14.96
C PHE A 232 -16.09 -8.29 -15.30
N ALA A 233 -16.66 -7.60 -16.28
CA ALA A 233 -18.02 -7.86 -16.74
C ALA A 233 -18.17 -9.27 -17.34
N PHE A 234 -17.17 -9.74 -18.11
CA PHE A 234 -17.19 -11.07 -18.72
C PHE A 234 -16.71 -12.19 -17.79
N SER A 235 -15.66 -11.96 -17.00
CA SER A 235 -15.11 -12.98 -16.10
C SER A 235 -15.93 -13.16 -14.83
N GLY A 236 -16.67 -12.12 -14.42
CA GLY A 236 -17.46 -12.09 -13.19
C GLY A 236 -18.46 -13.24 -13.02
N VAL A 237 -18.96 -13.78 -14.14
CA VAL A 237 -19.91 -14.91 -14.15
C VAL A 237 -19.34 -16.21 -13.58
N ASN A 238 -18.00 -16.31 -13.50
CA ASN A 238 -17.32 -17.50 -12.97
C ASN A 238 -17.07 -17.39 -11.45
N PHE A 239 -17.32 -16.23 -10.83
CA PHE A 239 -17.05 -16.04 -9.41
C PHE A 239 -18.29 -16.31 -8.55
N PRO A 240 -18.12 -16.89 -7.35
CA PRO A 240 -19.19 -17.03 -6.38
C PRO A 240 -19.76 -15.69 -5.95
N ILE A 241 -21.05 -15.64 -5.61
CA ILE A 241 -21.73 -14.43 -5.15
C ILE A 241 -21.02 -13.79 -3.95
N GLY A 242 -20.54 -14.57 -2.98
CA GLY A 242 -19.77 -14.06 -1.84
C GLY A 242 -18.49 -13.31 -2.24
N VAL A 243 -17.82 -13.79 -3.30
CA VAL A 243 -16.61 -13.14 -3.85
C VAL A 243 -16.97 -11.82 -4.54
N LEU A 244 -18.11 -11.78 -5.25
CA LEU A 244 -18.60 -10.56 -5.89
C LEU A 244 -19.04 -9.50 -4.86
N ILE A 245 -19.64 -9.92 -3.74
CA ILE A 245 -19.94 -9.04 -2.59
C ILE A 245 -18.65 -8.45 -2.02
N TYR A 246 -17.64 -9.29 -1.79
CA TYR A 246 -16.33 -8.84 -1.34
C TYR A 246 -15.72 -7.79 -2.29
N TRP A 247 -15.74 -8.06 -3.60
CA TRP A 247 -15.15 -7.17 -4.59
C TRP A 247 -15.89 -5.84 -4.69
N THR A 248 -17.22 -5.89 -4.69
CA THR A 248 -18.08 -4.70 -4.72
C THR A 248 -17.83 -3.84 -3.49
N THR A 249 -17.78 -4.45 -2.31
CA THR A 249 -17.49 -3.74 -1.04
C THR A 249 -16.09 -3.14 -1.04
N THR A 250 -15.10 -3.91 -1.50
CA THR A 250 -13.71 -3.47 -1.67
C THR A 250 -13.61 -2.26 -2.60
N ASN A 251 -14.36 -2.25 -3.70
CA ASN A 251 -14.40 -1.13 -4.63
C ASN A 251 -15.11 0.09 -4.05
N LEU A 252 -16.24 -0.10 -3.36
CA LEU A 252 -16.95 0.97 -2.67
C LEU A 252 -16.07 1.65 -1.61
N TRP A 253 -15.35 0.84 -0.81
CA TRP A 253 -14.36 1.36 0.12
C TRP A 253 -13.27 2.16 -0.60
N SER A 254 -12.66 1.57 -1.63
CA SER A 254 -11.63 2.24 -2.44
C SER A 254 -12.14 3.56 -3.00
N MET A 255 -13.36 3.60 -3.52
CA MET A 255 -13.97 4.81 -4.07
C MET A 255 -14.15 5.88 -2.99
N GLY A 256 -14.68 5.52 -1.82
CA GLY A 256 -14.83 6.44 -0.68
C GLY A 256 -13.48 6.96 -0.17
N GLN A 257 -12.51 6.06 -0.01
CA GLN A 257 -11.14 6.39 0.38
C GLN A 257 -10.45 7.30 -0.64
N GLN A 258 -10.64 7.03 -1.93
CA GLN A 258 -10.10 7.82 -3.03
C GLN A 258 -10.74 9.21 -3.04
N PHE A 259 -12.05 9.31 -2.86
CA PHE A 259 -12.75 10.59 -2.73
C PHE A 259 -12.23 11.42 -1.56
N TYR A 260 -12.06 10.81 -0.38
CA TYR A 260 -11.47 11.47 0.78
C TYR A 260 -10.04 11.95 0.51
N THR A 261 -9.21 11.06 -0.05
CA THR A 261 -7.80 11.31 -0.36
C THR A 261 -7.64 12.46 -1.34
N ILE A 262 -8.33 12.43 -2.48
CA ILE A 262 -8.26 13.50 -3.48
C ILE A 262 -8.69 14.85 -2.87
N ARG A 263 -9.69 14.84 -1.99
CA ARG A 263 -10.24 16.07 -1.40
C ARG A 263 -9.37 16.70 -0.31
N ARG A 264 -8.62 15.89 0.44
CA ARG A 264 -7.75 16.33 1.54
C ARG A 264 -6.29 16.45 1.14
N MET A 265 -5.92 15.74 0.10
CA MET A 265 -4.56 15.30 -0.17
C MET A 265 -4.35 15.15 -1.70
N PRO A 266 -4.73 16.16 -2.51
CA PRO A 266 -4.68 16.07 -3.97
C PRO A 266 -3.25 15.93 -4.50
N ALA A 267 -3.14 15.38 -5.70
CA ALA A 267 -1.89 15.31 -6.45
C ALA A 267 -1.37 16.73 -6.80
N PRO A 268 -0.07 17.01 -6.68
CA PRO A 268 0.52 18.27 -7.15
C PRO A 268 0.24 18.53 -8.63
N GLY A 269 -0.11 19.76 -8.98
CA GLY A 269 -0.43 20.20 -10.35
C GLY A 269 -1.78 19.68 -10.89
N SER A 270 -2.59 19.01 -10.08
CA SER A 270 -3.90 18.48 -10.53
C SER A 270 -5.02 19.51 -10.41
N ALA A 271 -6.11 19.30 -11.16
CA ALA A 271 -7.34 20.09 -11.02
C ALA A 271 -7.92 20.03 -9.59
N ALA A 272 -7.76 18.90 -8.90
CA ALA A 272 -8.15 18.76 -7.50
C ALA A 272 -7.35 19.66 -6.55
N GLU A 273 -6.05 19.87 -6.81
CA GLU A 273 -5.23 20.81 -6.03
C GLU A 273 -5.67 22.25 -6.25
N ALA A 274 -5.93 22.65 -7.50
CA ALA A 274 -6.45 23.96 -7.83
C ALA A 274 -7.79 24.23 -7.13
N ALA A 275 -8.71 23.25 -7.14
CA ALA A 275 -9.98 23.34 -6.44
C ALA A 275 -9.83 23.44 -4.91
N LEU A 276 -8.85 22.74 -4.33
CA LEU A 276 -8.53 22.84 -2.90
C LEU A 276 -7.98 24.22 -2.53
N LYS A 277 -7.05 24.77 -3.33
CA LYS A 277 -6.51 26.13 -3.15
C LYS A 277 -7.63 27.17 -3.25
N ALA A 278 -8.50 27.08 -4.26
CA ALA A 278 -9.66 27.96 -4.41
C ALA A 278 -10.66 27.87 -3.25
N ARG A 279 -10.86 26.68 -2.66
CA ARG A 279 -11.71 26.51 -1.47
C ARG A 279 -11.09 27.13 -0.22
N LYS A 280 -9.77 26.97 -0.04
CA LYS A 280 -9.04 27.61 1.07
C LYS A 280 -9.08 29.13 0.95
N ALA A 281 -8.83 29.68 -0.24
CA ALA A 281 -8.91 31.11 -0.52
C ALA A 281 -10.30 31.68 -0.24
N ARG A 282 -11.38 31.02 -0.68
CA ARG A 282 -12.76 31.41 -0.35
C ARG A 282 -13.05 31.41 1.15
N LYS A 283 -12.55 30.41 1.88
CA LYS A 283 -12.74 30.31 3.33
C LYS A 283 -11.94 31.40 4.09
N ALA A 284 -10.73 31.69 3.65
CA ALA A 284 -9.92 32.80 4.19
C ALA A 284 -10.60 34.16 3.94
N ALA A 285 -11.11 34.38 2.72
CA ALA A 285 -11.86 35.59 2.37
C ALA A 285 -13.12 35.76 3.24
N SER A 286 -13.87 34.67 3.50
CA SER A 286 -15.03 34.70 4.40
C SER A 286 -14.68 34.95 5.88
N ARG A 287 -13.41 34.79 6.25
CA ARG A 287 -12.88 35.03 7.61
C ARG A 287 -12.17 36.37 7.76
N GLY A 288 -12.09 37.17 6.70
CA GLY A 288 -11.36 38.44 6.70
C GLY A 288 -9.83 38.29 6.80
N GLU A 289 -9.29 37.09 6.53
CA GLU A 289 -7.85 36.81 6.55
C GLU A 289 -7.22 37.30 5.22
N THR A 290 -6.15 38.11 5.29
CA THR A 290 -5.41 38.58 4.11
C THR A 290 -4.53 37.47 3.51
N PRO A 291 -4.15 37.56 2.22
CA PRO A 291 -3.40 36.50 1.52
C PRO A 291 -2.08 36.10 2.23
N GLU A 292 -1.42 37.05 2.91
CA GLU A 292 -0.16 36.81 3.64
C GLU A 292 -0.33 35.87 4.85
N THR A 293 -1.47 35.90 5.54
CA THR A 293 -1.73 35.00 6.69
C THR A 293 -1.96 33.56 6.24
N VAL A 294 -2.43 33.38 5.00
CA VAL A 294 -2.74 32.08 4.41
C VAL A 294 -1.47 31.39 3.93
N GLU A 295 -0.57 32.10 3.24
CA GLU A 295 0.72 31.54 2.79
C GLU A 295 1.60 31.08 3.96
N GLY A 296 1.72 31.89 5.02
CA GLY A 296 2.48 31.51 6.23
C GLY A 296 1.98 30.22 6.91
N THR A 297 0.68 29.92 6.81
CA THR A 297 0.09 28.68 7.37
C THR A 297 0.22 27.48 6.43
N THR A 298 0.23 27.69 5.10
CA THR A 298 0.46 26.60 4.12
C THR A 298 1.92 26.19 3.97
N THR A 299 2.87 27.10 4.17
CA THR A 299 4.31 26.82 4.08
C THR A 299 4.83 26.08 5.31
N ALA A 300 4.20 26.28 6.48
CA ALA A 300 4.62 25.65 7.74
C ALA A 300 4.44 24.12 7.83
N VAL A 301 3.86 23.45 6.81
CA VAL A 301 3.62 21.99 6.83
C VAL A 301 4.50 21.22 5.84
N ILE A 302 5.35 21.88 5.05
CA ILE A 302 6.32 21.19 4.18
C ILE A 302 7.70 21.84 4.30
N GLU A 303 8.19 21.95 5.53
CA GLU A 303 9.63 21.93 5.76
C GLU A 303 9.96 20.51 6.25
N GLU A 304 10.29 19.64 5.30
CA GLU A 304 10.83 18.32 5.59
C GLU A 304 12.21 18.57 6.23
N ARG A 305 12.24 18.74 7.56
CA ARG A 305 13.50 18.82 8.31
C ARG A 305 14.36 17.65 7.83
N PRO A 306 15.56 17.90 7.29
CA PRO A 306 16.44 16.81 6.93
C PRO A 306 16.69 16.01 8.20
N ARG A 307 16.42 14.70 8.14
CA ARG A 307 16.91 13.75 9.14
C ARG A 307 18.42 13.63 8.96
N SER A 308 19.16 14.67 9.34
CA SER A 308 20.59 14.56 9.60
C SER A 308 20.78 14.13 11.06
N GLY A 309 21.64 13.15 11.23
CA GLY A 309 21.80 12.40 12.46
C GLY A 309 22.43 13.20 13.60
N GLN A 310 22.41 12.53 14.75
CA GLN A 310 23.14 12.84 15.97
C GLN A 310 22.55 13.97 16.82
N ARG A 311 21.84 13.55 17.88
CA ARG A 311 21.43 14.40 18.99
C ARG A 311 22.69 14.95 19.68
N GLN A 312 23.11 16.16 19.31
CA GLN A 312 24.15 16.85 20.07
C GLN A 312 23.59 17.23 21.44
N GLN A 313 24.17 16.63 22.47
CA GLN A 313 23.92 16.94 23.86
C GLN A 313 24.48 18.35 24.15
N PRO A 314 23.69 19.30 24.69
CA PRO A 314 24.22 20.61 25.01
C PRO A 314 25.18 20.51 26.20
N LYS A 315 26.47 20.78 25.98
CA LYS A 315 27.44 20.98 27.06
C LYS A 315 27.16 22.32 27.75
N ARG A 316 27.04 22.27 29.08
CA ARG A 316 26.75 23.42 29.95
C ARG A 316 27.89 24.45 29.92
N LYS A 317 27.53 25.73 29.94
CA LYS A 317 28.36 26.93 29.72
C LYS A 317 29.24 27.34 30.92
N ASP A 318 29.64 26.42 31.78
CA ASP A 318 30.32 26.74 33.05
C ASP A 318 31.85 26.54 33.03
N ARG A 319 32.47 26.32 31.86
CA ARG A 319 33.93 26.17 31.74
C ARG A 319 34.54 27.11 30.71
N ALA A 320 34.15 28.39 30.78
CA ALA A 320 34.82 29.47 30.07
C ALA A 320 34.88 30.71 30.99
N LYS A 321 35.60 30.59 32.10
CA LYS A 321 36.15 31.74 32.83
C LYS A 321 37.39 31.26 33.59
N GLY A 322 38.55 31.69 33.12
CA GLY A 322 39.83 31.49 33.77
C GLY A 322 39.81 32.06 35.19
N ARG A 323 40.43 31.35 36.12
CA ARG A 323 40.74 31.89 37.44
C ARG A 323 42.09 32.61 37.38
N PRO A 324 42.25 33.77 38.03
CA PRO A 324 43.48 34.54 38.03
C PRO A 324 44.56 33.87 38.86
N GLN A 325 45.80 34.08 38.43
CA GLN A 325 47.04 33.66 39.05
C GLN A 325 47.41 34.65 40.17
N THR A 326 47.59 34.18 41.40
CA THR A 326 48.29 34.92 42.46
C THR A 326 49.17 33.97 43.27
N GLY A 327 50.49 34.11 43.10
CA GLY A 327 51.45 34.28 44.19
C GLY A 327 51.95 33.08 45.01
N ALA A 328 53.24 32.78 44.79
CA ALA A 328 54.29 32.37 45.75
C ALA A 328 54.43 30.89 46.19
N GLY A 329 55.67 30.36 46.07
CA GLY A 329 56.13 29.18 46.81
C GLY A 329 57.17 28.25 46.13
N GLN A 330 58.37 28.77 45.86
CA GLN A 330 59.71 28.15 46.02
C GLN A 330 59.86 26.62 46.18
N ALA A 331 60.71 25.96 45.35
CA ALA A 331 61.90 25.17 45.77
C ALA A 331 62.53 24.30 44.64
N SER A 332 63.87 24.41 44.52
CA SER A 332 64.95 23.47 44.07
C SER A 332 64.73 22.53 42.88
N GLY A 333 65.58 22.56 41.84
CA GLY A 333 66.95 21.96 41.80
C GLY A 333 66.84 20.61 41.05
N THR A 334 67.66 20.15 40.12
CA THR A 334 69.08 20.36 39.76
C THR A 334 69.29 19.76 38.36
N GLU A 335 70.38 20.18 37.71
CA GLU A 335 71.09 19.65 36.52
C GLU A 335 71.11 18.09 36.44
N THR A 336 71.24 17.41 35.29
CA THR A 336 72.42 17.36 34.40
C THR A 336 72.16 16.53 33.11
N ASN A 337 72.63 17.07 31.98
CA ASN A 337 73.57 16.54 30.96
C ASN A 337 73.53 15.09 30.39
N GLY A 338 73.77 15.03 29.06
CA GLY A 338 74.56 14.00 28.35
C GLY A 338 73.76 13.08 27.41
N SER A 339 73.71 13.34 26.09
CA SER A 339 74.69 12.98 25.02
C SER A 339 74.50 11.54 24.49
N ASP A 340 74.03 11.41 23.24
CA ASP A 340 74.77 10.83 22.09
C ASP A 340 74.72 9.28 22.09
N ASP A 341 74.70 8.49 21.02
CA ASP A 341 74.70 8.51 19.56
C ASP A 341 74.57 6.99 19.25
N ALA A 342 73.78 6.46 18.32
CA ALA A 342 74.19 6.18 16.95
C ALA A 342 73.41 4.92 16.49
N GLY A 343 72.74 5.02 15.35
CA GLY A 343 72.90 4.12 14.20
C GLY A 343 72.52 2.62 14.24
N PRO A 344 72.28 2.02 13.05
CA PRO A 344 71.29 0.96 12.86
C PRO A 344 71.87 -0.36 12.34
N THR A 345 71.11 -1.46 12.38
CA THR A 345 71.31 -2.61 11.47
C THR A 345 70.01 -3.36 11.17
N ALA A 346 69.89 -3.72 9.89
CA ALA A 346 68.86 -4.53 9.27
C ALA A 346 69.21 -6.03 9.27
N GLY A 347 68.23 -6.85 8.89
CA GLY A 347 68.38 -8.22 8.38
C GLY A 347 67.83 -9.29 9.32
N ASP A 348 67.23 -10.39 8.89
CA ASP A 348 66.73 -10.88 7.60
C ASP A 348 66.06 -12.24 7.93
N ASP A 349 65.29 -12.77 6.99
CA ASP A 349 64.97 -14.18 6.77
C ASP A 349 63.92 -14.91 7.62
N GLY A 350 63.10 -15.71 6.92
CA GLY A 350 62.48 -16.88 7.58
C GLY A 350 61.18 -17.52 7.09
N THR A 351 60.77 -17.38 5.83
CA THR A 351 60.21 -18.50 4.99
C THR A 351 58.99 -19.35 5.45
N THR A 352 57.88 -19.20 4.67
CA THR A 352 57.10 -20.24 3.92
C THR A 352 56.00 -21.15 4.56
N PRO A 353 55.12 -21.81 3.75
CA PRO A 353 53.66 -21.68 3.88
C PRO A 353 52.92 -23.04 3.99
N THR A 354 51.60 -23.08 3.90
CA THR A 354 50.83 -24.23 3.35
C THR A 354 49.39 -23.82 3.04
N GLY A 355 48.84 -24.36 1.95
CA GLY A 355 47.49 -24.10 1.46
C GLY A 355 46.50 -25.27 1.60
N GLY A 356 45.38 -25.15 0.87
CA GLY A 356 44.31 -26.15 0.73
C GLY A 356 43.21 -25.98 1.78
N ARG A 357 41.92 -25.93 1.48
CA ARG A 357 41.12 -26.42 0.34
C ARG A 357 39.94 -25.49 0.07
#